data_AF-A0A1A7YPG0-F1
#
_entry.id   AF-A0A1A7YPG0-F1
#
_cell.length_a   1.000
_cell.length_b   1.000
_cell.length_c   1.000
_cell.angle_alpha   90.00
_cell.angle_beta   90.00
_cell.angle_gamma   90.00
#
_symmetry.space_group_name_H-M   'P 1'
#
loop_
_entity.id
_entity.type
_entity.pdbx_description
1 polymer ?
#
loop_
_entity_poly.entity_id
_entity_poly.type
_entity_poly.pdbx_seq_one_letter_code
_entity_poly.pdbx_strand_id
1 'polypeptide(L)'
;CERVVINISGLRFETQLKTFNQFPDTLLGDPRKRMRYFDPLRNEYFFDRNRPSFDAILYYYQSGGRIRRPVNVPIDIFSEEIRFYQLGEEAMEKFREDEGFIKEDERVLPKKDFQKQVWLLFEYPESSGPARGIAIVSVLVILISIVIFCMETLPEFRDEKDLATVAPTVNGTAPYVPSPFTDPFFVIETLCIIWFSFELLVRFFACPSKTTFSKNIMNIIDIVAIIPYFITLGTELAERQTNGGQQAMSLAILRVIRLVRVFRIFKLSRHSKGLQILGQTLKASMRELGLLIFFLFIGVILFSSAVYFAEADDPSSSFTSIPDAFWWAVVTM
;
A
#
# COMPACT_ATOMS: atom_id res chain seq x y z
N CYS A 1 33.05 -46.42 3.02
CA CYS A 1 32.06 -45.38 3.37
C CYS A 1 31.84 -45.39 4.87
N GLU A 2 32.37 -44.40 5.57
CA GLU A 2 32.20 -44.28 7.03
C GLU A 2 30.76 -43.81 7.34
N ARG A 3 30.06 -44.57 8.18
CA ARG A 3 28.70 -44.25 8.65
C ARG A 3 28.80 -43.55 9.99
N VAL A 4 27.90 -42.61 10.24
CA VAL A 4 27.80 -41.86 11.49
C VAL A 4 26.43 -42.11 12.08
N VAL A 5 26.39 -42.40 13.39
CA VAL A 5 25.16 -42.55 14.16
C VAL A 5 24.93 -41.28 14.96
N ILE A 6 23.72 -40.73 14.87
CA ILE A 6 23.27 -39.60 15.67
C ILE A 6 22.07 -40.04 16.50
N ASN A 7 22.16 -39.88 17.81
CA ASN A 7 21.12 -40.20 18.76
C ASN A 7 20.48 -38.91 19.31
N ILE A 8 19.21 -38.69 18.98
CA ILE A 8 18.41 -37.55 19.44
C ILE A 8 17.45 -38.02 20.53
N SER A 9 17.76 -37.75 21.79
CA SER A 9 16.99 -38.16 22.98
C SER A 9 16.44 -39.60 22.89
N GLY A 10 17.28 -40.54 22.44
CA GLY A 10 16.97 -41.97 22.29
C GLY A 10 16.55 -42.42 20.89
N LEU A 11 16.22 -41.50 19.97
CA LEU A 11 15.93 -41.82 18.57
C LEU A 11 17.22 -41.82 17.74
N ARG A 12 17.58 -42.97 17.17
CA ARG A 12 18.79 -43.13 16.37
C ARG A 12 18.54 -42.83 14.90
N PHE A 13 19.45 -42.05 14.35
CA PHE A 13 19.55 -41.70 12.94
C PHE A 13 20.93 -42.14 12.42
N GLU A 14 20.98 -42.59 11.18
CA GLU A 14 22.22 -43.04 10.56
C GLU A 14 22.38 -42.41 9.18
N THR A 15 23.58 -41.92 8.90
CA THR A 15 23.92 -41.38 7.58
C THR A 15 25.40 -41.61 7.25
N GLN A 16 25.84 -41.17 6.08
CA GLN A 16 27.23 -41.24 5.66
C GLN A 16 27.97 -39.97 6.09
N LEU A 17 29.23 -40.11 6.53
CA LEU A 17 30.03 -38.95 6.95
C LEU A 17 30.15 -37.88 5.85
N LYS A 18 30.22 -38.30 4.58
CA LYS A 18 30.25 -37.39 3.43
C LYS A 18 29.01 -36.49 3.32
N THR A 19 27.86 -36.93 3.84
CA THR A 19 26.61 -36.17 3.80
C THR A 19 26.72 -34.92 4.69
N PHE A 20 27.36 -35.04 5.86
CA PHE A 20 27.61 -33.87 6.71
C PHE A 20 28.72 -32.97 6.16
N ASN A 21 29.76 -33.56 5.54
CA ASN A 21 30.88 -32.81 4.97
C ASN A 21 30.46 -31.89 3.81
N GLN A 22 29.25 -32.04 3.26
CA GLN A 22 28.70 -31.13 2.25
C GLN A 22 28.48 -29.71 2.80
N PHE A 23 28.29 -29.56 4.12
CA PHE A 23 28.04 -28.27 4.77
C PHE A 23 29.01 -28.08 5.96
N PRO A 24 30.30 -27.81 5.68
CA PRO A 24 31.37 -27.83 6.69
C PRO A 24 31.21 -26.78 7.79
N ASP A 25 30.51 -25.67 7.53
CA ASP A 25 30.33 -24.58 8.51
C ASP A 25 29.29 -24.90 9.59
N THR A 26 28.49 -25.96 9.40
CA THR A 26 27.42 -26.36 10.32
C THR A 26 27.95 -27.16 11.51
N LEU A 27 27.14 -27.31 12.57
CA LEU A 27 27.54 -28.07 13.78
C LEU A 27 27.91 -29.51 13.43
N LEU A 28 27.09 -30.19 12.62
CA LEU A 28 27.31 -31.58 12.24
C LEU A 28 28.33 -31.73 11.11
N GLY A 29 28.57 -30.69 10.30
CA GLY A 29 29.58 -30.70 9.24
C GLY A 29 31.01 -30.52 9.77
N ASP A 30 31.17 -29.68 10.79
CA ASP A 30 32.48 -29.39 11.40
C ASP A 30 32.88 -30.47 12.41
N PRO A 31 33.96 -31.24 12.18
CA PRO A 31 34.46 -32.25 13.12
C PRO A 31 34.75 -31.68 14.51
N ARG A 32 35.24 -30.43 14.61
CA ARG A 32 35.60 -29.79 15.88
C ARG A 32 34.35 -29.45 16.69
N LYS A 33 33.29 -28.98 16.03
CA LYS A 33 32.02 -28.62 16.70
C LYS A 33 31.27 -29.85 17.19
N ARG A 34 31.16 -30.90 16.35
CA ARG A 34 30.43 -32.11 16.73
C ARG A 34 31.16 -32.99 17.74
N MET A 35 32.50 -32.92 17.83
CA MET A 35 33.31 -33.75 18.75
C MET A 35 32.83 -33.66 20.20
N ARG A 36 32.33 -32.48 20.62
CA ARG A 36 31.77 -32.26 21.97
C ARG A 36 30.60 -33.21 22.31
N TYR A 37 29.89 -33.71 21.31
CA TYR A 37 28.69 -34.54 21.46
C TYR A 37 28.96 -36.02 21.23
N PHE A 38 30.22 -36.42 21.00
CA PHE A 38 30.57 -37.80 20.70
C PHE A 38 30.65 -38.66 21.97
N ASP A 39 29.92 -39.77 21.99
CA ASP A 39 30.01 -40.81 23.02
C ASP A 39 30.93 -41.95 22.52
N PRO A 40 32.16 -42.10 23.06
CA PRO A 40 33.11 -43.12 22.62
C PRO A 40 32.70 -44.54 23.00
N LEU A 41 31.84 -44.73 24.02
CA LEU A 41 31.40 -46.06 24.45
C LEU A 41 30.37 -46.64 23.50
N ARG A 42 29.55 -45.79 22.89
CA ARG A 42 28.48 -46.17 21.96
C ARG A 42 28.79 -45.88 20.50
N ASN A 43 29.89 -45.17 20.24
CA ASN A 43 30.31 -44.73 18.91
C ASN A 43 29.19 -43.95 18.18
N GLU A 44 28.51 -43.05 18.90
CA GLU A 44 27.40 -42.23 18.39
C GLU A 44 27.53 -40.78 18.89
N TYR A 45 26.93 -39.82 18.17
CA TYR A 45 26.79 -38.45 18.65
C TYR A 45 25.44 -38.29 19.36
N PHE A 46 25.43 -37.86 20.62
CA PHE A 46 24.22 -37.71 21.41
C PHE A 46 23.79 -36.25 21.57
N PHE A 47 22.50 -35.98 21.32
CA PHE A 47 21.86 -34.69 21.53
C PHE A 47 20.58 -34.87 22.34
N ASP A 48 20.48 -34.16 23.47
CA ASP A 48 19.25 -34.11 24.25
C ASP A 48 18.34 -32.97 23.73
N ARG A 49 17.65 -33.21 22.61
CA ARG A 49 16.93 -32.20 21.82
C ARG A 49 15.63 -32.71 21.21
N ASN A 50 14.92 -31.82 20.50
CA ASN A 50 13.61 -32.11 19.93
C ASN A 50 13.69 -33.21 18.84
N ARG A 51 13.19 -34.41 19.17
CA ARG A 51 13.24 -35.59 18.30
C ARG A 51 12.58 -35.37 16.94
N PRO A 52 11.34 -34.82 16.86
CA PRO A 52 10.65 -34.68 15.58
C PRO A 52 11.34 -33.73 14.59
N SER A 53 12.07 -32.72 15.09
CA SER A 53 12.76 -31.74 14.24
C SER A 53 13.93 -32.34 13.47
N PHE A 54 14.62 -33.32 14.05
CA PHE A 54 15.88 -33.81 13.50
C PHE A 54 15.74 -34.51 12.15
N ASP A 55 14.57 -35.06 11.84
CA ASP A 55 14.31 -35.68 10.54
C ASP A 55 14.52 -34.67 9.40
N ALA A 56 13.99 -33.47 9.55
CA ALA A 56 14.18 -32.39 8.59
C ALA A 56 15.61 -31.83 8.59
N ILE A 57 16.27 -31.76 9.75
CA ILE A 57 17.68 -31.34 9.85
C ILE A 57 18.57 -32.33 9.08
N LEU A 58 18.36 -33.63 9.26
CA LEU A 58 19.11 -34.65 8.54
C LEU A 58 18.80 -34.62 7.04
N TYR A 59 17.53 -34.46 6.68
CA TYR A 59 17.10 -34.35 5.30
C TYR A 59 17.70 -33.12 4.59
N TYR A 60 17.96 -32.02 5.29
CA TYR A 60 18.67 -30.86 4.74
C TYR A 60 20.05 -31.25 4.18
N TYR A 61 20.83 -32.05 4.91
CA TYR A 61 22.11 -32.56 4.41
C TYR A 61 21.92 -33.56 3.27
N GLN A 62 20.97 -34.48 3.38
CA GLN A 62 20.74 -35.53 2.37
C GLN A 62 20.24 -34.98 1.03
N SER A 63 19.42 -33.93 1.07
CA SER A 63 18.83 -33.28 -0.10
C SER A 63 19.73 -32.22 -0.72
N GLY A 64 20.86 -31.90 -0.08
CA GLY A 64 21.76 -30.84 -0.52
C GLY A 64 21.20 -29.43 -0.30
N GLY A 65 20.39 -29.23 0.75
CA GLY A 65 20.01 -27.90 1.23
C GLY A 65 18.51 -27.61 1.30
N ARG A 66 17.63 -28.60 1.15
CA ARG A 66 16.17 -28.39 1.32
C ARG A 66 15.81 -28.46 2.80
N ILE A 67 15.31 -27.35 3.34
CA ILE A 67 14.84 -27.26 4.72
C ILE A 67 13.32 -27.11 4.72
N ARG A 68 12.61 -28.04 5.37
CA ARG A 68 11.15 -27.97 5.53
C ARG A 68 10.78 -28.40 6.93
N ARG A 69 9.98 -27.60 7.61
CA ARG A 69 9.52 -27.93 8.96
C ARG A 69 8.57 -29.13 8.91
N PRO A 70 8.76 -30.13 9.78
CA PRO A 70 7.76 -31.18 9.97
C PRO A 70 6.44 -30.57 10.46
N VAL A 71 5.32 -30.98 9.87
CA VAL A 71 3.99 -30.38 10.14
C VAL A 71 3.58 -30.44 11.61
N ASN A 72 4.09 -31.41 12.36
CA ASN A 72 3.83 -31.64 13.78
C ASN A 72 4.79 -30.87 14.71
N VAL A 73 5.70 -30.05 14.18
CA VAL A 73 6.67 -29.27 14.97
C VAL A 73 6.29 -27.79 14.92
N PRO A 74 6.13 -27.12 16.07
CA PRO A 74 5.95 -25.67 16.13
C PRO A 74 7.08 -24.88 15.44
N ILE A 75 6.75 -23.73 14.85
CA ILE A 75 7.68 -22.89 14.08
C ILE A 75 8.85 -22.40 14.94
N ASP A 76 8.55 -21.94 16.14
CA ASP A 76 9.52 -21.48 17.14
C ASP A 76 10.51 -22.58 17.49
N ILE A 77 10.03 -23.77 17.84
CA ILE A 77 10.87 -24.94 18.16
C ILE A 77 11.77 -25.30 16.98
N PHE A 78 11.22 -25.39 15.77
CA PHE A 78 12.03 -25.76 14.61
C PHE A 78 13.09 -24.68 14.28
N SER A 79 12.75 -23.41 14.44
CA SER A 79 13.70 -22.30 14.24
C SER A 79 14.88 -22.35 15.23
N GLU A 80 14.62 -22.77 16.48
CA GLU A 80 15.66 -22.98 17.49
C GLU A 80 16.57 -24.14 17.10
N GLU A 81 16.03 -25.23 16.54
CA GLU A 81 16.83 -26.35 16.06
C GLU A 81 17.71 -25.96 14.86
N ILE A 82 17.19 -25.22 13.88
CA ILE A 82 17.99 -24.69 12.75
C ILE A 82 19.16 -23.83 13.28
N ARG A 83 18.89 -22.98 14.28
CA ARG A 83 19.91 -22.14 14.92
C ARG A 83 20.92 -22.99 15.71
N PHE A 84 20.46 -23.99 16.45
CA PHE A 84 21.33 -24.86 17.24
C PHE A 84 22.28 -25.68 16.37
N TYR A 85 21.77 -26.30 15.30
CA TYR A 85 22.58 -27.06 14.35
C TYR A 85 23.43 -26.18 13.43
N GLN A 86 23.29 -24.85 13.55
CA GLN A 86 24.07 -23.85 12.83
C GLN A 86 23.98 -24.04 11.32
N LEU A 87 22.76 -24.23 10.78
CA LEU A 87 22.57 -24.43 9.33
C LEU A 87 22.88 -23.17 8.49
N GLY A 88 23.12 -22.03 9.13
CA GLY A 88 23.48 -20.76 8.51
C GLY A 88 22.29 -19.84 8.24
N GLU A 89 22.59 -18.57 7.98
CA GLU A 89 21.57 -17.54 7.70
C GLU A 89 20.82 -17.84 6.40
N GLU A 90 21.49 -18.36 5.36
CA GLU A 90 20.81 -18.71 4.09
C GLU A 90 19.74 -19.79 4.26
N ALA A 91 20.00 -20.80 5.11
CA ALA A 91 19.02 -21.84 5.41
C ALA A 91 17.85 -21.28 6.25
N MET A 92 18.15 -20.38 7.20
CA MET A 92 17.15 -19.70 8.00
C MET A 92 16.27 -18.76 7.16
N GLU A 93 16.84 -18.03 6.20
CA GLU A 93 16.08 -17.18 5.27
C GLU A 93 15.16 -18.01 4.37
N LYS A 94 15.67 -19.09 3.76
CA LYS A 94 14.84 -20.02 2.98
C LYS A 94 13.70 -20.63 3.80
N PHE A 95 13.99 -21.03 5.03
CA PHE A 95 12.96 -21.53 5.95
C PHE A 95 11.88 -20.48 6.23
N ARG A 96 12.28 -19.23 6.50
CA ARG A 96 11.34 -18.12 6.73
C ARG A 96 10.47 -17.84 5.51
N GLU A 97 11.07 -17.81 4.32
CA GLU A 97 10.36 -17.62 3.06
C GLU A 97 9.33 -18.73 2.82
N ASP A 98 9.72 -20.00 2.99
CA ASP A 98 8.83 -21.16 2.80
C ASP A 98 7.68 -21.22 3.82
N GLU A 99 7.89 -20.73 5.05
CA GLU A 99 6.83 -20.59 6.07
C GLU A 99 5.93 -19.36 5.85
N GLY A 100 6.22 -18.54 4.81
CA GLY A 100 5.45 -17.35 4.50
C GLY A 100 5.77 -16.14 5.38
N PHE A 101 6.92 -16.13 6.06
CA PHE A 101 7.40 -14.91 6.70
C PHE A 101 7.84 -13.92 5.63
N ILE A 102 7.13 -12.81 5.54
CA ILE A 102 7.49 -11.69 4.68
C ILE A 102 8.72 -11.02 5.30
N LYS A 103 9.84 -10.99 4.57
CA LYS A 103 11.00 -10.17 4.95
C LYS A 103 10.52 -8.72 4.97
N GLU A 104 10.57 -8.06 6.13
CA GLU A 104 10.31 -6.63 6.18
C GLU A 104 11.36 -5.95 5.30
N ASP A 105 10.93 -5.26 4.24
CA ASP A 105 11.83 -4.48 3.40
C ASP A 105 12.65 -3.53 4.28
N GLU A 106 13.97 -3.69 4.22
CA GLU A 106 14.87 -2.91 5.06
C GLU A 106 14.68 -1.42 4.76
N ARG A 107 14.34 -0.64 5.78
CA ARG A 107 14.02 0.78 5.62
C ARG A 107 15.28 1.53 5.24
N VAL A 108 15.40 1.90 3.96
CA VAL A 108 16.53 2.71 3.49
C VAL A 108 16.43 4.11 4.11
N LEU A 109 17.41 4.47 4.91
CA LEU A 109 17.49 5.78 5.55
C LEU A 109 18.45 6.72 4.80
N PRO A 110 18.20 8.04 4.82
CA PRO A 110 19.16 9.01 4.31
C PRO A 110 20.51 8.93 5.05
N LYS A 111 21.61 9.16 4.32
CA LYS A 111 22.97 9.11 4.89
C LYS A 111 23.30 10.26 5.84
N LYS A 112 22.72 11.45 5.61
CA LYS A 112 22.98 12.66 6.42
C LYS A 112 22.07 12.68 7.64
N ASP A 113 22.62 12.96 8.82
CA ASP A 113 21.87 12.91 10.08
C ASP A 113 20.67 13.85 10.12
N PHE A 114 20.83 15.09 9.66
CA PHE A 114 19.71 16.04 9.58
C PHE A 114 18.59 15.54 8.65
N GLN A 115 18.94 15.02 7.46
CA GLN A 115 17.95 14.48 6.52
C GLN A 115 17.27 13.24 7.10
N LYS A 116 18.02 12.37 7.77
CA LYS A 116 17.49 11.19 8.47
C LYS A 116 16.50 11.60 9.56
N GLN A 117 16.82 12.61 10.37
CA GLN A 117 15.92 13.09 11.42
C GLN A 117 14.63 13.67 10.84
N VAL A 118 14.71 14.51 9.82
CA VAL A 118 13.54 15.07 9.12
C VAL A 118 12.72 13.98 8.44
N TRP A 119 13.38 13.01 7.80
CA TRP A 119 12.72 11.87 7.15
C TRP A 119 11.96 11.01 8.16
N LEU A 120 12.57 10.68 9.30
CA LEU A 120 11.90 9.94 10.38
C LEU A 120 10.68 10.70 10.91
N LEU A 121 10.80 12.02 11.06
CA LEU A 121 9.76 12.88 11.59
C LEU A 121 8.51 12.93 10.68
N PHE A 122 8.69 12.96 9.36
CA PHE A 122 7.59 13.12 8.39
C PHE A 122 7.10 11.81 7.75
N GLU A 123 7.94 10.77 7.66
CA GLU A 123 7.60 9.50 7.01
C GLU A 123 7.09 8.46 8.01
N TYR A 124 7.62 8.45 9.24
CA TYR A 124 7.34 7.42 10.24
C TYR A 124 6.77 8.01 11.53
N PRO A 125 5.43 8.04 11.70
CA PRO A 125 4.78 8.57 12.89
C PRO A 125 5.21 7.90 14.20
N GLU A 126 5.54 6.61 14.15
CA GLU A 126 5.99 5.82 15.31
C GLU A 126 7.45 6.10 15.71
N SER A 127 8.17 6.96 14.97
CA SER A 127 9.57 7.25 15.27
C SER A 127 9.77 8.07 16.55
N SER A 128 8.82 8.96 16.88
CA SER A 128 8.92 9.87 18.03
C SER A 128 7.57 10.54 18.36
N GLY A 129 7.46 11.10 19.57
CA GLY A 129 6.28 11.89 19.98
C GLY A 129 5.95 13.06 19.03
N PRO A 130 6.93 13.90 18.64
CA PRO A 130 6.71 14.95 17.65
C PRO A 130 6.28 14.43 16.26
N ALA A 131 6.81 13.29 15.82
CA ALA A 131 6.39 12.67 14.55
C ALA A 131 4.91 12.27 14.59
N ARG A 132 4.48 11.71 15.72
CA ARG A 132 3.08 11.39 15.97
C ARG A 132 2.19 12.63 15.99
N GLY A 133 2.66 13.72 16.59
CA GLY A 133 1.99 15.02 16.57
C GLY A 133 1.79 15.58 15.16
N ILE A 134 2.84 15.57 14.33
CA ILE A 134 2.76 16.00 12.93
C ILE A 134 1.79 15.11 12.14
N ALA A 135 1.83 13.80 12.34
CA ALA A 135 0.90 12.88 11.69
C ALA A 135 -0.56 13.18 12.06
N ILE A 136 -0.86 13.49 13.32
CA ILE A 136 -2.20 13.89 13.76
C ILE A 136 -2.62 15.19 13.07
N VAL A 137 -1.75 16.20 13.04
CA VAL A 137 -2.04 17.46 12.34
C VAL A 137 -2.32 17.22 10.86
N SER A 138 -1.51 16.40 10.18
CA SER A 138 -1.73 16.06 8.77
C SER A 138 -3.06 15.37 8.54
N VAL A 139 -3.48 14.44 9.41
CA VAL A 139 -4.81 13.82 9.33
C VAL A 139 -5.92 14.86 9.51
N LEU A 140 -5.80 15.77 10.49
CA LEU A 140 -6.78 16.83 10.70
C LEU A 140 -6.92 17.76 9.50
N VAL A 141 -5.80 18.18 8.89
CA VAL A 141 -5.81 19.02 7.68
C VAL A 141 -6.46 18.28 6.51
N ILE A 142 -6.22 16.98 6.37
CA ILE A 142 -6.91 16.16 5.36
C ILE A 142 -8.42 16.15 5.59
N LEU A 143 -8.88 15.89 6.81
CA LEU A 143 -10.30 15.89 7.15
C LEU A 143 -10.95 17.24 6.92
N ILE A 144 -10.32 18.34 7.36
CA ILE A 144 -10.80 19.71 7.10
C ILE A 144 -10.92 19.95 5.60
N SER A 145 -9.93 19.56 4.80
CA SER A 145 -9.99 19.71 3.35
C SER A 145 -11.19 18.96 2.77
N ILE A 146 -11.45 17.71 3.19
CA ILE A 146 -12.58 16.92 2.69
C ILE A 146 -13.90 17.58 3.07
N VAL A 147 -14.07 18.01 4.32
CA VAL A 147 -15.28 18.68 4.81
C VAL A 147 -15.55 19.95 3.99
N ILE A 148 -14.53 20.78 3.75
CA ILE A 148 -14.66 21.99 2.94
C ILE A 148 -15.08 21.66 1.50
N PHE A 149 -14.50 20.63 0.89
CA PHE A 149 -14.91 20.18 -0.45
C PHE A 149 -16.38 19.74 -0.50
N CYS A 150 -16.85 19.04 0.54
CA CYS A 150 -18.26 18.67 0.63
C CYS A 150 -19.16 19.90 0.85
N MET A 151 -18.76 20.83 1.71
CA MET A 151 -19.52 22.05 1.99
C MET A 151 -19.65 22.95 0.76
N GLU A 152 -18.62 23.05 -0.09
CA GLU A 152 -18.67 23.80 -1.35
C GLU A 152 -19.75 23.29 -2.34
N THR A 153 -20.23 22.06 -2.17
CA THR A 153 -21.29 21.48 -3.02
C THR A 153 -22.71 21.79 -2.52
N LEU A 154 -22.86 22.32 -1.30
CA LEU A 154 -24.16 22.62 -0.72
C LEU A 154 -24.80 23.85 -1.40
N PRO A 155 -26.11 23.82 -1.69
CA PRO A 155 -26.81 24.90 -2.39
C PRO A 155 -26.75 26.21 -1.60
N GLU A 156 -26.82 26.17 -0.27
CA GLU A 156 -26.82 27.36 0.60
C GLU A 156 -25.56 28.22 0.38
N PHE A 157 -24.39 27.60 0.22
CA PHE A 157 -23.11 28.29 0.01
C PHE A 157 -22.86 28.64 -1.46
N ARG A 158 -23.57 28.01 -2.38
CA ARG A 158 -23.47 28.28 -3.82
C ARG A 158 -24.33 29.48 -4.22
N ASP A 159 -25.55 29.56 -3.71
CA ASP A 159 -26.50 30.62 -4.03
C ASP A 159 -26.02 31.99 -3.52
N GLU A 160 -25.31 32.03 -2.38
CA GLU A 160 -24.70 33.25 -1.82
C GLU A 160 -23.57 33.80 -2.72
N LYS A 161 -22.82 32.93 -3.40
CA LYS A 161 -21.79 33.32 -4.40
C LYS A 161 -22.41 33.84 -5.70
N ASP A 162 -23.50 33.22 -6.15
CA ASP A 162 -24.23 33.63 -7.36
C ASP A 162 -24.98 34.97 -7.12
N LEU A 163 -25.52 35.22 -5.92
CA LEU A 163 -26.10 36.51 -5.54
C LEU A 163 -25.06 37.64 -5.43
N ALA A 164 -23.86 37.36 -4.91
CA ALA A 164 -22.79 38.34 -4.79
C ALA A 164 -22.22 38.79 -6.15
N THR A 165 -22.31 37.95 -7.20
CA THR A 165 -21.85 38.27 -8.56
C THR A 165 -22.91 38.99 -9.41
N VAL A 166 -24.18 38.99 -8.98
CA VAL A 166 -25.32 39.57 -9.72
C VAL A 166 -25.81 40.89 -9.10
N ALA A 167 -25.13 41.44 -8.07
CA ALA A 167 -25.48 42.73 -7.48
C ALA A 167 -25.61 43.81 -8.59
N PRO A 168 -26.79 44.46 -8.74
CA PRO A 168 -27.07 45.30 -9.90
C PRO A 168 -26.16 46.53 -9.89
N THR A 169 -25.57 46.82 -11.05
CA THR A 169 -24.89 48.09 -11.34
C THR A 169 -25.92 49.22 -11.35
N VAL A 170 -26.27 49.75 -10.18
CA VAL A 170 -27.27 50.83 -10.07
C VAL A 170 -26.65 52.21 -10.30
N ASN A 171 -25.33 52.36 -10.23
CA ASN A 171 -24.63 53.60 -10.59
C ASN A 171 -23.27 53.23 -11.20
N GLY A 172 -22.82 53.95 -12.24
CA GLY A 172 -21.71 53.61 -13.15
C GLY A 172 -20.28 53.45 -12.57
N THR A 173 -20.14 53.07 -11.31
CA THR A 173 -18.92 52.48 -10.75
C THR A 173 -18.79 51.01 -11.19
N ALA A 174 -17.60 50.62 -11.64
CA ALA A 174 -17.27 49.27 -12.07
C ALA A 174 -17.74 48.22 -11.02
N PRO A 175 -18.18 47.02 -11.45
CA PRO A 175 -18.60 45.98 -10.52
C PRO A 175 -17.50 45.70 -9.50
N TYR A 176 -17.85 45.75 -8.21
CA TYR A 176 -16.96 45.34 -7.13
C TYR A 176 -16.64 43.86 -7.33
N VAL A 177 -15.40 43.56 -7.69
CA VAL A 177 -14.90 42.18 -7.74
C VAL A 177 -14.37 41.86 -6.34
N PRO A 178 -15.05 41.02 -5.55
CA PRO A 178 -14.54 40.64 -4.24
C PRO A 178 -13.15 40.00 -4.41
N SER A 179 -12.24 40.30 -3.49
CA SER A 179 -10.93 39.65 -3.47
C SER A 179 -11.12 38.13 -3.31
N PRO A 180 -10.37 37.26 -4.01
CA PRO A 180 -10.41 35.83 -3.73
C PRO A 180 -10.04 35.52 -2.26
N PHE A 181 -9.28 36.41 -1.61
CA PHE A 181 -8.91 36.29 -0.19
C PHE A 181 -10.06 36.63 0.78
N THR A 182 -11.20 37.13 0.30
CA THR A 182 -12.41 37.28 1.11
C THR A 182 -13.31 36.04 1.12
N ASP A 183 -13.07 35.05 0.24
CA ASP A 183 -13.80 33.78 0.25
C ASP A 183 -13.18 32.82 1.29
N PRO A 184 -13.89 32.48 2.38
CA PRO A 184 -13.37 31.60 3.42
C PRO A 184 -12.99 30.20 2.89
N PHE A 185 -13.74 29.70 1.89
CA PHE A 185 -13.47 28.39 1.29
C PHE A 185 -12.14 28.39 0.54
N PHE A 186 -11.90 29.43 -0.27
CA PHE A 186 -10.62 29.62 -0.96
C PHE A 186 -9.46 29.70 0.02
N VAL A 187 -9.59 30.53 1.07
CA VAL A 187 -8.52 30.69 2.09
C VAL A 187 -8.19 29.37 2.77
N ILE A 188 -9.20 28.63 3.24
CA ILE A 188 -8.97 27.34 3.92
C ILE A 188 -8.39 26.31 2.96
N GLU A 189 -8.88 26.25 1.72
CA GLU A 189 -8.32 25.37 0.68
C GLU A 189 -6.85 25.71 0.42
N THR A 190 -6.51 26.98 0.22
CA THR A 190 -5.12 27.44 0.03
C THR A 190 -4.24 27.03 1.21
N LEU A 191 -4.70 27.21 2.45
CA LEU A 191 -3.94 26.79 3.64
C LEU A 191 -3.72 25.27 3.69
N CYS A 192 -4.73 24.47 3.37
CA CYS A 192 -4.60 23.01 3.30
C CYS A 192 -3.58 22.59 2.22
N ILE A 193 -3.63 23.23 1.04
CA ILE A 193 -2.71 22.93 -0.07
C ILE A 193 -1.29 23.39 0.24
N ILE A 194 -1.11 24.52 0.93
CA ILE A 194 0.20 24.93 1.45
C ILE A 194 0.76 23.86 2.37
N TRP A 195 -0.03 23.34 3.31
CA TRP A 195 0.40 22.26 4.20
C TRP A 195 0.78 20.98 3.44
N PHE A 196 -0.05 20.54 2.49
CA PHE A 196 0.26 19.35 1.67
C PHE A 196 1.51 19.53 0.81
N SER A 197 1.70 20.72 0.25
CA SER A 197 2.88 21.05 -0.54
C SER A 197 4.13 21.08 0.34
N PHE A 198 4.04 21.68 1.52
CA PHE A 198 5.11 21.69 2.52
C PHE A 198 5.52 20.27 2.90
N GLU A 199 4.56 19.43 3.26
CA GLU A 199 4.78 18.02 3.56
C GLU A 199 5.47 17.25 2.41
N LEU A 200 4.98 17.41 1.18
CA LEU A 200 5.55 16.77 0.00
C LEU A 200 6.99 17.25 -0.26
N LEU A 201 7.23 18.56 -0.17
CA LEU A 201 8.55 19.15 -0.40
C LEU A 201 9.56 18.72 0.66
N VAL A 202 9.19 18.75 1.94
CA VAL A 202 10.05 18.30 3.04
C VAL A 202 10.44 16.84 2.84
N ARG A 203 9.47 15.97 2.53
CA ARG A 203 9.75 14.56 2.23
C ARG A 203 10.61 14.42 0.97
N PHE A 204 10.30 15.14 -0.10
CA PHE A 204 11.07 15.11 -1.33
C PHE A 204 12.52 15.53 -1.10
N PHE A 205 12.82 16.54 -0.29
CA PHE A 205 14.19 16.96 -0.01
C PHE A 205 14.92 16.04 0.98
N ALA A 206 14.21 15.49 1.97
CA ALA A 206 14.78 14.60 2.99
C ALA A 206 14.95 13.14 2.54
N CYS A 207 14.27 12.69 1.47
CA CYS A 207 14.28 11.27 1.07
C CYS A 207 15.65 10.75 0.60
N PRO A 208 15.93 9.45 0.80
CA PRO A 208 17.21 8.83 0.45
C PRO A 208 17.46 8.73 -1.07
N SER A 209 16.41 8.58 -1.87
CA SER A 209 16.48 8.46 -3.33
C SER A 209 15.30 9.17 -3.98
N LYS A 210 15.57 10.17 -4.82
CA LYS A 210 14.53 10.97 -5.49
C LYS A 210 13.74 10.14 -6.51
N THR A 211 14.39 9.23 -7.22
CA THR A 211 13.77 8.38 -8.25
C THR A 211 12.83 7.36 -7.63
N THR A 212 13.26 6.70 -6.55
CA THR A 212 12.42 5.77 -5.78
C THR A 212 11.25 6.51 -5.14
N PHE A 213 11.49 7.72 -4.62
CA PHE A 213 10.46 8.56 -4.05
C PHE A 213 9.37 8.89 -5.07
N SER A 214 9.72 9.38 -6.26
CA SER A 214 8.72 9.76 -7.27
C SER A 214 7.93 8.59 -7.85
N LYS A 215 8.44 7.36 -7.75
CA LYS A 215 7.74 6.13 -8.19
C LYS A 215 6.85 5.50 -7.10
N ASN A 216 6.96 5.96 -5.86
CA ASN A 216 6.18 5.40 -4.76
C ASN A 216 4.72 5.89 -4.83
N ILE A 217 3.77 4.95 -4.77
CA ILE A 217 2.33 5.21 -4.87
C ILE A 217 1.84 6.24 -3.85
N MET A 218 2.36 6.24 -2.62
CA MET A 218 1.96 7.19 -1.58
C MET A 218 2.35 8.62 -1.95
N ASN A 219 3.52 8.79 -2.57
CA ASN A 219 4.01 10.10 -3.00
C ASN A 219 3.30 10.57 -4.27
N ILE A 220 2.87 9.64 -5.14
CA ILE A 220 2.00 9.96 -6.29
C ILE A 220 0.66 10.50 -5.78
N ILE A 221 0.06 9.87 -4.77
CA ILE A 221 -1.18 10.36 -4.13
C ILE A 221 -0.97 11.76 -3.54
N ASP A 222 0.16 12.01 -2.86
CA ASP A 222 0.50 13.33 -2.34
C ASP A 222 0.58 14.41 -3.45
N ILE A 223 1.10 14.06 -4.62
CA ILE A 223 1.16 14.94 -5.80
C ILE A 223 -0.24 15.18 -6.39
N VAL A 224 -1.02 14.11 -6.61
CA VAL A 224 -2.38 14.19 -7.15
C VAL A 224 -3.29 15.04 -6.25
N ALA A 225 -3.06 15.03 -4.93
CA ALA A 225 -3.82 15.83 -3.97
C ALA A 225 -3.63 17.34 -4.11
N ILE A 226 -2.50 17.82 -4.66
CA ILE A 226 -2.22 19.27 -4.80
C ILE A 226 -2.40 19.79 -6.22
N ILE A 227 -2.26 18.92 -7.23
CA ILE A 227 -2.34 19.29 -8.66
C ILE A 227 -3.60 20.10 -9.00
N PRO A 228 -4.82 19.72 -8.56
CA PRO A 228 -6.04 20.43 -8.94
C PRO A 228 -6.02 21.92 -8.60
N TYR A 229 -5.45 22.28 -7.45
CA TYR A 229 -5.34 23.68 -7.02
C TYR A 229 -4.43 24.48 -7.95
N PHE A 230 -3.23 23.95 -8.23
CA PHE A 230 -2.27 24.65 -9.10
C PHE A 230 -2.75 24.76 -10.54
N ILE A 231 -3.47 23.77 -11.08
CA ILE A 231 -4.07 23.87 -12.41
C ILE A 231 -5.19 24.93 -12.40
N THR A 232 -6.06 24.94 -11.39
CA THR A 232 -7.14 25.93 -11.27
C THR A 232 -6.55 27.35 -11.22
N LEU A 233 -5.57 27.58 -10.34
CA LEU A 233 -4.92 28.88 -10.20
C LEU A 233 -4.20 29.32 -11.49
N GLY A 234 -3.48 28.40 -12.14
CA GLY A 234 -2.76 28.69 -13.38
C GLY A 234 -3.68 29.02 -14.56
N THR A 235 -4.82 28.35 -14.65
CA THR A 235 -5.83 28.63 -15.68
C THR A 235 -6.54 29.96 -15.45
N GLU A 236 -6.92 30.29 -14.21
CA GLU A 236 -7.49 31.59 -13.85
C GLU A 236 -6.53 32.76 -14.12
N LEU A 237 -5.22 32.57 -13.85
CA LEU A 237 -4.19 33.57 -14.16
C LEU A 237 -3.98 33.75 -15.66
N ALA A 238 -4.01 32.65 -16.43
CA ALA A 238 -3.86 32.68 -17.88
C ALA A 238 -5.06 33.37 -18.56
N GLU A 239 -6.28 33.08 -18.12
CA GLU A 239 -7.52 33.70 -18.64
C GLU A 239 -7.55 35.22 -18.42
N ARG A 240 -6.95 35.72 -17.34
CA ARG A 240 -6.82 37.18 -17.12
C ARG A 240 -5.89 37.87 -18.12
N GLN A 241 -5.01 37.13 -18.79
CA GLN A 241 -4.07 37.68 -19.79
C GLN A 241 -4.59 37.57 -21.23
N THR A 242 -5.48 36.62 -21.54
CA THR A 242 -6.02 36.40 -22.89
C THR A 242 -7.47 36.90 -23.00
N ASN A 243 -7.70 37.92 -23.82
CA ASN A 243 -9.03 38.45 -24.11
C ASN A 243 -9.94 37.42 -24.82
N GLY A 244 -10.65 36.59 -24.06
CA GLY A 244 -12.02 36.12 -24.35
C GLY A 244 -12.24 34.94 -25.32
N GLY A 245 -11.22 34.32 -25.91
CA GLY A 245 -11.41 33.31 -26.98
C GLY A 245 -11.62 31.85 -26.57
N GLN A 246 -11.22 31.43 -25.35
CA GLN A 246 -11.12 30.00 -24.96
C GLN A 246 -12.01 29.58 -23.78
N GLN A 247 -13.02 30.38 -23.45
CA GLN A 247 -13.79 30.31 -22.19
C GLN A 247 -14.65 29.05 -22.01
N ALA A 248 -15.12 28.40 -23.09
CA ALA A 248 -16.03 27.25 -22.97
C ALA A 248 -15.29 25.91 -22.70
N MET A 249 -14.12 25.71 -23.31
CA MET A 249 -13.30 24.52 -23.10
C MET A 249 -12.64 24.50 -21.71
N SER A 250 -12.25 25.67 -21.19
CA SER A 250 -11.66 25.79 -19.86
C SER A 250 -12.67 25.43 -18.75
N LEU A 251 -13.94 25.84 -18.87
CA LEU A 251 -14.99 25.53 -17.89
C LEU A 251 -15.26 24.02 -17.74
N ALA A 252 -15.29 23.26 -18.84
CA ALA A 252 -15.48 21.80 -18.78
C ALA A 252 -14.30 21.10 -18.11
N ILE A 253 -13.07 21.52 -18.44
CA ILE A 253 -11.84 20.98 -17.85
C ILE A 253 -11.78 21.31 -16.35
N LEU A 254 -12.16 22.53 -15.94
CA LEU A 254 -12.22 22.94 -14.55
C LEU A 254 -13.22 22.12 -13.72
N ARG A 255 -14.36 21.71 -14.30
CA ARG A 255 -15.32 20.81 -13.63
C ARG A 255 -14.71 19.44 -13.35
N VAL A 256 -13.99 18.86 -14.31
CA VAL A 256 -13.30 17.58 -14.13
C VAL A 256 -12.18 17.71 -13.09
N ILE A 257 -11.42 18.80 -13.11
CA ILE A 257 -10.35 19.07 -12.13
C ILE A 257 -10.91 19.15 -10.70
N ARG A 258 -12.11 19.71 -10.51
CA ARG A 258 -12.77 19.71 -9.19
C ARG A 258 -13.05 18.30 -8.69
N LEU A 259 -13.43 17.36 -9.57
CA LEU A 259 -13.61 15.95 -9.18
C LEU A 259 -12.29 15.32 -8.73
N VAL A 260 -11.17 15.66 -9.37
CA VAL A 260 -9.85 15.15 -8.99
C VAL A 260 -9.49 15.53 -7.54
N ARG A 261 -10.03 16.62 -7.00
CA ARG A 261 -9.81 17.01 -5.59
C ARG A 261 -10.26 15.92 -4.62
N VAL A 262 -11.26 15.10 -4.97
CA VAL A 262 -11.73 14.00 -4.10
C VAL A 262 -10.63 12.98 -3.81
N PHE A 263 -9.68 12.78 -4.73
CA PHE A 263 -8.59 11.82 -4.56
C PHE A 263 -7.67 12.17 -3.38
N ARG A 264 -7.69 13.41 -2.86
CA ARG A 264 -6.95 13.76 -1.64
C ARG A 264 -7.38 12.93 -0.42
N ILE A 265 -8.58 12.33 -0.43
CA ILE A 265 -8.99 11.35 0.59
C ILE A 265 -8.02 10.18 0.71
N PHE A 266 -7.41 9.75 -0.40
CA PHE A 266 -6.45 8.66 -0.41
C PHE A 266 -5.15 9.02 0.32
N LYS A 267 -4.87 10.30 0.60
CA LYS A 267 -3.73 10.71 1.44
C LYS A 267 -3.83 10.14 2.86
N LEU A 268 -5.04 9.82 3.34
CA LEU A 268 -5.26 9.09 4.58
C LEU A 268 -4.60 7.70 4.59
N SER A 269 -4.34 7.11 3.41
CA SER A 269 -3.69 5.80 3.31
C SER A 269 -2.29 5.78 3.91
N ARG A 270 -1.58 6.91 3.96
CA ARG A 270 -0.28 7.00 4.64
C ARG A 270 -0.40 6.76 6.16
N HIS A 271 -1.52 7.18 6.74
CA HIS A 271 -1.79 7.13 8.18
C HIS A 271 -2.70 5.96 8.57
N SER A 272 -3.30 5.27 7.60
CA SER A 272 -4.18 4.12 7.82
C SER A 272 -3.53 2.81 7.35
N LYS A 273 -3.15 1.96 8.31
CA LYS A 273 -2.67 0.60 8.03
C LYS A 273 -3.74 -0.24 7.34
N GLY A 274 -5.01 -0.07 7.70
CA GLY A 274 -6.12 -0.75 7.03
C GLY A 274 -6.20 -0.44 5.54
N LEU A 275 -6.00 0.83 5.15
CA LEU A 275 -6.05 1.23 3.73
C LEU A 275 -4.79 0.78 2.96
N GLN A 276 -3.63 0.70 3.63
CA GLN A 276 -2.42 0.08 3.07
C GLN A 276 -2.62 -1.41 2.79
N ILE A 277 -3.17 -2.14 3.76
CA ILE A 277 -3.49 -3.56 3.64
C ILE A 277 -4.52 -3.77 2.52
N LEU A 278 -5.60 -2.97 2.48
CA LEU A 278 -6.58 -3.03 1.41
C LEU A 278 -5.92 -2.86 0.03
N GLY A 279 -5.00 -1.88 -0.12
CA GLY A 279 -4.26 -1.68 -1.37
C GLY A 279 -3.37 -2.87 -1.75
N GLN A 280 -2.71 -3.50 -0.77
CA GLN A 280 -1.91 -4.70 -0.99
C GLN A 280 -2.77 -5.91 -1.38
N THR A 281 -3.91 -6.11 -0.69
CA THR A 281 -4.88 -7.16 -1.00
C THR A 281 -5.45 -6.97 -2.40
N LEU A 282 -5.89 -5.76 -2.77
CA LEU A 282 -6.38 -5.46 -4.12
C LEU A 282 -5.32 -5.72 -5.17
N LYS A 283 -4.07 -5.28 -4.94
CA LYS A 283 -2.96 -5.52 -5.86
C LYS A 283 -2.68 -7.02 -6.04
N ALA A 284 -2.69 -7.79 -4.97
CA ALA A 284 -2.48 -9.23 -5.00
C ALA A 284 -3.64 -9.97 -5.69
N SER A 285 -4.87 -9.46 -5.56
CA SER A 285 -6.08 -10.06 -6.09
C SER A 285 -6.57 -9.45 -7.41
N MET A 286 -5.72 -8.71 -8.14
CA MET A 286 -6.10 -8.05 -9.40
C MET A 286 -6.62 -9.03 -10.45
N ARG A 287 -6.07 -10.25 -10.49
CA ARG A 287 -6.50 -11.30 -11.42
C ARG A 287 -7.91 -11.76 -11.10
N GLU A 288 -8.18 -12.04 -9.83
CA GLU A 288 -9.47 -12.48 -9.32
C GLU A 288 -10.53 -11.38 -9.48
N LEU A 289 -10.17 -10.13 -9.18
CA LEU A 289 -11.01 -8.96 -9.41
C LEU A 289 -11.34 -8.78 -10.89
N GLY A 290 -10.37 -8.99 -11.78
CA GLY A 290 -10.58 -8.97 -13.23
C GLY A 290 -11.56 -10.04 -13.71
N LEU A 291 -11.45 -11.26 -13.16
CA LEU A 291 -12.39 -12.35 -13.46
C LEU A 291 -13.80 -12.05 -12.96
N LEU A 292 -13.94 -11.46 -11.77
CA LEU A 292 -15.23 -11.04 -11.22
C LEU A 292 -15.91 -10.02 -12.15
N ILE A 293 -15.19 -8.96 -12.55
CA ILE A 293 -15.71 -7.93 -13.45
C ILE A 293 -16.06 -8.52 -14.82
N PHE A 294 -15.27 -9.48 -15.31
CA PHE A 294 -15.54 -10.18 -16.58
C PHE A 294 -16.85 -10.98 -16.53
N PHE A 295 -17.07 -11.77 -15.49
CA PHE A 295 -18.32 -12.52 -15.34
C PHE A 295 -19.53 -11.61 -15.10
N LEU A 296 -19.35 -10.54 -14.32
CA LEU A 296 -20.39 -9.51 -14.16
C LEU A 296 -20.77 -8.91 -15.52
N PHE A 297 -19.80 -8.58 -16.36
CA PHE A 297 -20.06 -8.02 -17.69
C PHE A 297 -20.81 -8.99 -18.60
N ILE A 298 -20.45 -10.27 -18.62
CA ILE A 298 -21.20 -11.31 -19.36
C ILE A 298 -22.65 -11.39 -18.85
N GLY A 299 -22.82 -11.44 -17.52
CA GLY A 299 -24.14 -11.49 -16.90
C GLY A 299 -24.99 -10.29 -17.27
N VAL A 300 -24.43 -9.08 -17.16
CA VAL A 300 -25.10 -7.83 -17.53
C VAL A 300 -25.57 -7.86 -18.98
N ILE A 301 -24.71 -8.24 -19.94
CA ILE A 301 -25.12 -8.32 -21.36
C ILE A 301 -26.23 -9.35 -21.56
N LEU A 302 -26.08 -10.55 -20.98
CA LEU A 302 -27.01 -11.65 -21.18
C LEU A 302 -28.39 -11.36 -20.59
N PHE A 303 -28.45 -10.93 -19.33
CA PHE A 303 -29.72 -10.64 -18.66
C PHE A 303 -30.39 -9.38 -19.19
N SER A 304 -29.63 -8.35 -19.56
CA SER A 304 -30.20 -7.14 -20.16
C SER A 304 -30.78 -7.42 -21.54
N SER A 305 -30.15 -8.29 -22.33
CA SER A 305 -30.71 -8.73 -23.62
C SER A 305 -31.98 -9.55 -23.42
N ALA A 306 -31.99 -10.47 -22.44
CA ALA A 306 -33.15 -11.31 -22.15
C ALA A 306 -34.36 -10.49 -21.69
N VAL A 307 -34.17 -9.56 -20.73
CA VAL A 307 -35.27 -8.74 -20.22
C VAL A 307 -35.79 -7.77 -21.29
N TYR A 308 -34.89 -7.19 -22.08
CA TYR A 308 -35.29 -6.32 -23.20
C TYR A 308 -36.19 -7.06 -24.19
N PHE A 309 -35.81 -8.27 -24.62
CA PHE A 309 -36.64 -9.04 -25.56
C PHE A 309 -37.91 -9.61 -24.92
N ALA A 310 -37.90 -9.90 -23.62
CA ALA A 310 -39.09 -10.36 -22.91
C ALA A 310 -40.16 -9.26 -22.77
N GLU A 311 -39.72 -8.00 -22.69
CA GLU A 311 -40.57 -6.83 -22.46
C GLU A 311 -40.77 -5.97 -23.72
N ALA A 312 -40.16 -6.33 -24.85
CA ALA A 312 -40.13 -5.53 -26.07
C ALA A 312 -41.52 -5.18 -26.62
N ASP A 313 -42.53 -6.01 -26.33
CA ASP A 313 -43.90 -5.84 -26.81
C ASP A 313 -44.79 -5.04 -25.84
N ASP A 314 -44.30 -4.67 -24.65
CA ASP A 314 -45.04 -3.83 -23.69
C ASP A 314 -44.70 -2.34 -23.88
N PRO A 315 -45.65 -1.51 -24.36
CA PRO A 315 -45.43 -0.07 -24.54
C PRO A 315 -45.19 0.70 -23.24
N SER A 316 -45.50 0.12 -22.09
CA SER A 316 -45.27 0.69 -20.76
C SER A 316 -43.95 0.27 -20.13
N SER A 317 -43.17 -0.59 -20.82
CA SER A 317 -41.91 -1.08 -20.29
C SER A 317 -40.88 0.04 -20.13
N SER A 318 -40.09 -0.05 -19.06
CA SER A 318 -38.98 0.86 -18.79
C SER A 318 -37.69 0.45 -19.51
N PHE A 319 -37.68 -0.70 -20.19
CA PHE A 319 -36.52 -1.23 -20.90
C PHE A 319 -36.46 -0.73 -22.35
N THR A 320 -36.11 0.55 -22.52
CA THR A 320 -36.07 1.22 -23.83
C THR A 320 -34.95 0.73 -24.75
N SER A 321 -33.85 0.23 -24.20
CA SER A 321 -32.75 -0.37 -24.95
C SER A 321 -31.93 -1.34 -24.09
N ILE A 322 -31.15 -2.21 -24.72
CA ILE A 322 -30.27 -3.15 -23.99
C ILE A 322 -29.26 -2.40 -23.09
N PRO A 323 -28.58 -1.32 -23.55
CA PRO A 323 -27.73 -0.52 -22.66
C PRO A 323 -28.47 0.14 -21.49
N ASP A 324 -29.72 0.59 -21.68
CA ASP A 324 -30.53 1.13 -20.58
C ASP A 324 -30.84 0.03 -19.54
N ALA A 325 -31.11 -1.18 -20.01
CA ALA A 325 -31.32 -2.36 -19.16
C ALA A 325 -30.05 -2.80 -18.39
N PHE A 326 -28.84 -2.35 -18.78
CA PHE A 326 -27.61 -2.63 -18.02
C PHE A 326 -27.70 -2.14 -16.58
N TRP A 327 -28.30 -0.99 -16.34
CA TRP A 327 -28.49 -0.46 -14.98
C TRP A 327 -29.28 -1.43 -14.11
N TRP A 328 -30.42 -1.91 -14.62
CA TRP A 328 -31.26 -2.89 -13.91
C TRP A 328 -30.51 -4.19 -13.66
N ALA A 329 -29.78 -4.70 -14.65
CA ALA A 329 -29.02 -5.94 -14.51
C ALA A 329 -27.89 -5.81 -13.47
N VAL A 330 -27.14 -4.71 -13.46
CA VAL A 330 -26.08 -4.45 -12.47
C VAL A 330 -26.65 -4.31 -11.05
N VAL A 331 -27.82 -3.70 -10.88
CA VAL A 331 -28.44 -3.50 -9.56
C VAL A 331 -29.07 -4.78 -9.01
N THR A 332 -29.53 -5.67 -9.90
CA THR A 332 -30.24 -6.90 -9.52
C THR A 332 -29.29 -8.07 -9.24
N MET A 333 -28.15 -8.13 -9.94
CA MET A 333 -27.08 -9.12 -9.69
C MET A 333 -26.29 -8.77 -8.43
#